data_AF-A0A5J4RP84-F1
#
_entry.id   AF-A0A5J4RP84-F1
#
_cell.length_a   1.000
_cell.length_b   1.000
_cell.length_c   1.000
_cell.angle_alpha   90.00
_cell.angle_beta   90.00
_cell.angle_gamma   90.00
#
_symmetry.space_group_name_H-M   'P 1'
#
loop_
_entity.id
_entity.type
_entity.pdbx_description
1 polymer ?
#
loop_
_entity_poly.entity_id
_entity_poly.type
_entity_poly.pdbx_seq_one_letter_code
_entity_poly.pdbx_strand_id
1 'polypeptide(L)'
;MLSHNFVANLKLHLAKKGALKYKKIQQDELQFRSLTGLSPTEFEELSVDFSVELEAYLSKYTFEGKERIRIYKPRKTSSLPTIEDKLFFILVFMKTNPLQEHHAANFGITQPKANMYIRLFIPLLQKTLKRLGKNQTYETTGRSKFLN
;
A
#
# COMPACT_ATOMS: atom_id res chain seq x y z
N MET A 1 12.75 -14.71 -32.18
CA MET A 1 12.52 -15.01 -30.75
C MET A 1 13.66 -14.42 -29.95
N LEU A 2 13.40 -13.51 -29.01
CA LEU A 2 14.44 -13.03 -28.10
C LEU A 2 14.90 -14.19 -27.23
N SER A 3 16.23 -14.40 -27.12
CA SER A 3 16.83 -15.45 -26.30
C SER A 3 16.30 -15.41 -24.87
N HIS A 4 16.03 -16.58 -24.28
CA HIS A 4 15.58 -16.71 -22.88
C HIS A 4 16.51 -15.97 -21.90
N ASN A 5 17.82 -15.92 -22.22
CA ASN A 5 18.83 -15.20 -21.45
C ASN A 5 18.71 -13.67 -21.56
N PHE A 6 18.17 -13.14 -22.67
CA PHE A 6 17.93 -11.70 -22.84
C PHE A 6 16.76 -11.25 -21.96
N VAL A 7 15.66 -12.02 -21.94
CA VAL A 7 14.51 -11.74 -21.07
C VAL A 7 14.90 -11.86 -19.60
N ALA A 8 15.69 -12.87 -19.22
CA ALA A 8 16.18 -13.03 -17.84
C ALA A 8 17.11 -11.89 -17.41
N ASN A 9 18.06 -11.49 -18.26
CA ASN A 9 18.96 -10.36 -17.97
C ASN A 9 18.22 -9.01 -17.98
N LEU A 10 17.21 -8.84 -18.83
CA LEU A 10 16.35 -7.64 -18.81
C LEU A 10 15.50 -7.59 -17.53
N LYS A 11 14.93 -8.72 -17.09
CA LYS A 11 14.26 -8.83 -15.78
C LYS A 11 15.21 -8.51 -14.63
N LEU A 12 16.46 -8.99 -14.67
CA LEU A 12 17.48 -8.70 -13.66
C LEU A 12 17.95 -7.24 -13.67
N HIS A 13 18.08 -6.63 -14.85
CA HIS A 13 18.48 -5.23 -15.03
C HIS A 13 17.36 -4.26 -14.61
N LEU A 14 16.09 -4.59 -14.92
CA LEU A 14 14.92 -3.85 -14.43
C LEU A 14 14.73 -4.02 -12.91
N ALA A 15 14.99 -5.20 -12.34
CA ALA A 15 14.98 -5.40 -10.89
C ALA A 15 16.08 -4.61 -10.14
N LYS A 16 17.18 -4.26 -10.82
CA LYS A 16 18.25 -3.39 -10.31
C LYS A 16 17.96 -1.89 -10.50
N LYS A 17 17.05 -1.51 -11.40
CA LYS A 17 16.54 -0.14 -11.56
C LYS A 17 15.57 0.11 -10.40
N GLY A 18 16.10 0.72 -9.33
CA GLY A 18 15.57 0.71 -7.96
C GLY A 18 14.05 0.63 -7.83
N ALA A 19 13.59 -0.38 -7.10
CA ALA A 19 12.20 -0.54 -6.68
C ALA A 19 11.58 0.80 -6.27
N LEU A 20 10.33 1.02 -6.66
CA LEU A 20 9.55 2.18 -6.23
C LEU A 20 9.53 2.20 -4.69
N LYS A 21 9.98 3.33 -4.13
CA LYS A 21 10.05 3.56 -2.69
C LYS A 21 9.30 4.84 -2.38
N TYR A 22 8.41 4.78 -1.39
CA TYR A 22 7.61 5.93 -0.97
C TYR A 22 8.47 7.17 -0.72
N LYS A 23 9.51 7.07 0.15
CA LYS A 23 10.37 8.22 0.50
C LYS A 23 11.09 8.87 -0.67
N LYS A 24 11.32 8.13 -1.76
CA LYS A 24 11.94 8.69 -2.97
C LYS A 24 10.91 9.42 -3.82
N ILE A 25 9.76 8.79 -4.07
CA ILE A 25 8.73 9.33 -4.96
C ILE A 25 7.99 10.51 -4.31
N GLN A 26 7.85 10.52 -2.98
CA GLN A 26 7.18 11.61 -2.26
C GLN A 26 7.81 13.00 -2.51
N GLN A 27 9.10 13.05 -2.87
CA GLN A 27 9.80 14.31 -3.15
C GLN A 27 9.37 14.95 -4.49
N ASP A 28 8.75 14.18 -5.38
CA ASP A 28 8.17 14.66 -6.64
C ASP A 28 6.65 14.58 -6.53
N GLU A 29 6.02 15.68 -6.13
CA GLU A 29 4.58 15.73 -5.86
C GLU A 29 3.74 15.39 -7.10
N LEU A 30 4.15 15.82 -8.28
CA LEU A 30 3.43 15.53 -9.53
C LEU A 30 3.47 14.04 -9.83
N GLN A 31 4.64 13.43 -9.74
CA GLN A 31 4.79 11.98 -9.92
C GLN A 31 4.02 11.23 -8.84
N PHE A 32 4.15 11.63 -7.57
CA PHE A 32 3.47 11.01 -6.45
C PHE A 32 1.96 11.01 -6.61
N ARG A 33 1.38 12.15 -6.98
CA ARG A 33 -0.06 12.31 -7.22
C ARG A 33 -0.52 11.53 -8.45
N SER A 34 0.29 11.45 -9.51
CA SER A 34 -0.03 10.63 -10.68
C SER A 34 -0.16 9.14 -10.33
N LEU A 35 0.68 8.68 -9.38
CA LEU A 35 0.78 7.29 -8.98
C LEU A 35 -0.21 6.89 -7.88
N THR A 36 -0.57 7.79 -6.97
CA THR A 36 -1.43 7.47 -5.81
C THR A 36 -2.82 8.11 -5.88
N GLY A 37 -2.97 9.18 -6.66
CA GLY A 37 -4.17 10.03 -6.66
C GLY A 37 -4.22 11.04 -5.51
N LEU A 38 -3.24 11.05 -4.62
CA LEU A 38 -3.19 11.88 -3.42
C LEU A 38 -1.98 12.82 -3.44
N SER A 39 -2.10 13.98 -2.79
CA SER A 39 -0.93 14.76 -2.37
C SER A 39 -0.15 14.02 -1.27
N PRO A 40 1.14 14.35 -1.05
CA PRO A 40 1.92 13.81 0.06
C PRO A 40 1.24 13.99 1.42
N THR A 41 0.59 15.12 1.67
CA THR A 41 -0.11 15.41 2.92
C THR A 41 -1.33 14.51 3.12
N GLU A 42 -2.23 14.44 2.14
CA GLU A 42 -3.42 13.55 2.20
C GLU A 42 -3.00 12.08 2.37
N PHE A 43 -1.87 11.69 1.76
CA PHE A 43 -1.32 10.36 1.93
C PHE A 43 -0.83 10.09 3.35
N GLU A 44 -0.15 11.05 3.98
CA GLU A 44 0.33 10.91 5.36
C GLU A 44 -0.85 10.80 6.34
N GLU A 45 -1.89 11.60 6.16
CA GLU A 45 -3.14 11.50 6.93
C GLU A 45 -3.78 10.11 6.77
N LEU A 46 -3.93 9.64 5.53
CA LEU A 46 -4.48 8.31 5.27
C LEU A 46 -3.60 7.18 5.83
N SER A 47 -2.28 7.36 5.88
CA SER A 47 -1.33 6.39 6.46
C SER A 47 -1.59 6.16 7.95
N VAL A 48 -1.90 7.22 8.69
CA VAL A 48 -2.27 7.14 10.11
C VAL A 48 -3.54 6.30 10.29
N ASP A 49 -4.56 6.52 9.47
CA ASP A 49 -5.80 5.75 9.58
C ASP A 49 -5.66 4.30 9.10
N PHE A 50 -4.85 4.09 8.06
CA PHE A 50 -4.55 2.75 7.56
C PHE A 50 -3.74 1.93 8.55
N SER A 51 -2.85 2.56 9.33
CA SER A 51 -2.05 1.88 10.36
C SER A 51 -2.95 1.20 11.39
N VAL A 52 -4.02 1.87 11.83
CA VAL A 52 -4.97 1.34 12.82
C VAL A 52 -5.56 0.00 12.36
N GLU A 53 -6.05 -0.06 11.12
CA GLU A 53 -6.64 -1.28 10.57
C GLU A 53 -5.61 -2.38 10.33
N LEU A 54 -4.41 -1.99 9.86
CA LEU A 54 -3.32 -2.92 9.61
C LEU A 54 -2.78 -3.53 10.91
N GLU A 55 -2.57 -2.72 11.95
CA GLU A 55 -2.08 -3.18 13.25
C GLU A 55 -3.12 -4.05 13.96
N ALA A 56 -4.40 -3.65 13.92
CA ALA A 56 -5.49 -4.48 14.42
C ALA A 56 -5.51 -5.86 13.75
N TYR A 57 -5.32 -5.92 12.43
CA TYR A 57 -5.21 -7.18 11.70
C TYR A 57 -3.97 -7.99 12.11
N LEU A 58 -2.79 -7.37 12.08
CA LEU A 58 -1.51 -8.04 12.36
C LEU A 58 -1.38 -8.49 13.82
N SER A 59 -2.17 -7.92 14.74
CA SER A 59 -2.25 -8.42 16.12
C SER A 59 -2.87 -9.82 16.21
N LYS A 60 -3.72 -10.19 15.25
CA LYS A 60 -4.50 -11.45 15.26
C LYS A 60 -4.07 -12.44 14.19
N TYR A 61 -3.61 -11.96 13.03
CA TYR A 61 -3.39 -12.78 11.84
C TYR A 61 -2.00 -12.59 11.23
N THR A 62 -1.54 -13.60 10.48
CA THR A 62 -0.37 -13.51 9.59
C THR A 62 -0.73 -12.83 8.27
N PHE A 63 0.27 -12.53 7.42
CA PHE A 63 0.03 -11.96 6.08
C PHE A 63 -0.75 -12.91 5.15
N GLU A 64 -0.72 -14.20 5.46
CA GLU A 64 -1.47 -15.26 4.79
C GLU A 64 -2.88 -15.47 5.39
N GLY A 65 -3.24 -14.70 6.42
CA GLY A 65 -4.56 -14.78 7.07
C GLY A 65 -4.73 -15.90 8.09
N LYS A 66 -3.65 -16.55 8.51
CA LYS A 66 -3.70 -17.56 9.58
C LYS A 66 -3.69 -16.89 10.95
N GLU A 67 -4.38 -17.47 11.92
CA GLU A 67 -4.30 -16.99 13.30
C GLU A 67 -2.87 -17.04 13.82
N ARG A 68 -2.52 -16.03 14.60
CA ARG A 68 -1.17 -15.82 15.08
C ARG A 68 -0.99 -16.43 16.46
N ILE A 69 0.02 -17.29 16.59
CA ILE A 69 0.41 -17.90 17.87
C ILE A 69 1.49 -17.05 18.60
N ARG A 70 2.23 -16.21 17.86
CA ARG A 70 3.33 -15.37 18.38
C ARG A 70 3.08 -13.90 18.11
N ILE A 71 3.44 -13.05 19.09
CA ILE A 71 3.41 -11.58 18.98
C ILE A 71 4.11 -11.11 17.70
N TYR A 72 3.48 -10.18 16.98
CA TYR A 72 4.05 -9.58 15.78
C TYR A 72 5.33 -8.80 16.11
N LYS A 73 6.40 -9.06 15.36
CA LYS A 73 7.56 -8.18 15.29
C LYS A 73 7.89 -7.90 13.82
N PRO A 74 7.87 -6.63 13.38
CA PRO A 74 8.29 -6.29 12.03
C PRO A 74 9.76 -6.69 11.84
N ARG A 75 10.07 -7.30 10.68
CA ARG A 75 11.46 -7.67 10.34
C ARG A 75 12.08 -6.56 9.49
N LYS A 76 13.32 -6.17 9.82
CA LYS A 76 14.09 -5.15 9.08
C LYS A 76 14.30 -5.49 7.59
N THR A 77 14.25 -6.77 7.22
CA THR A 77 14.39 -7.27 5.84
C THR A 77 13.06 -7.40 5.08
N SER A 78 11.97 -6.80 5.58
CA SER A 78 10.72 -6.73 4.83
C SER A 78 10.90 -5.93 3.54
N SER A 79 10.33 -6.40 2.44
CA SER A 79 10.34 -5.68 1.16
C SER A 79 9.47 -4.42 1.16
N LEU A 80 8.52 -4.34 2.10
CA LEU A 80 7.73 -3.13 2.41
C LEU A 80 7.87 -2.88 3.91
N PRO A 81 8.93 -2.21 4.37
CA PRO A 81 9.26 -2.11 5.79
C PRO A 81 8.26 -1.25 6.57
N THR A 82 7.86 -0.09 6.06
CA THR A 82 7.01 0.85 6.82
C THR A 82 5.52 0.69 6.50
N ILE A 83 4.65 1.39 7.23
CA ILE A 83 3.20 1.42 6.93
C ILE A 83 2.97 2.17 5.61
N GLU A 84 3.70 3.26 5.42
CA GLU A 84 3.67 4.10 4.22
C GLU A 84 4.08 3.28 2.99
N ASP A 85 5.11 2.44 3.06
CA ASP A 85 5.49 1.58 1.94
C ASP A 85 4.36 0.60 1.55
N LYS A 86 3.59 0.12 2.52
CA LYS A 86 2.44 -0.80 2.29
C LYS A 86 1.26 -0.05 1.70
N LEU A 87 0.94 1.13 2.22
CA LEU A 87 -0.12 1.99 1.69
C LEU A 87 0.22 2.45 0.27
N PHE A 88 1.45 2.92 0.05
CA PHE A 88 1.94 3.35 -1.25
C PHE A 88 1.86 2.20 -2.27
N PHE A 89 2.30 1.00 -1.90
CA PHE A 89 2.15 -0.20 -2.73
C PHE A 89 0.71 -0.40 -3.20
N ILE A 90 -0.26 -0.40 -2.27
CA ILE A 90 -1.65 -0.69 -2.66
C ILE A 90 -2.31 0.46 -3.43
N LEU A 91 -2.02 1.72 -3.10
CA LEU A 91 -2.56 2.86 -3.84
C LEU A 91 -2.05 2.91 -5.28
N VAL A 92 -0.75 2.63 -5.50
CA VAL A 92 -0.19 2.52 -6.85
C VAL A 92 -0.89 1.42 -7.64
N PHE A 93 -1.14 0.27 -7.03
CA PHE A 93 -1.88 -0.83 -7.67
C PHE A 93 -3.29 -0.39 -8.08
N MET A 94 -4.04 0.24 -7.17
CA MET A 94 -5.41 0.68 -7.42
C MET A 94 -5.49 1.79 -8.47
N LYS A 95 -4.55 2.74 -8.45
CA LYS A 95 -4.55 3.89 -9.35
C LYS A 95 -4.15 3.53 -10.78
N THR A 96 -3.19 2.61 -10.95
CA THR A 96 -2.63 2.26 -12.26
C THR A 96 -3.21 0.97 -12.86
N ASN A 97 -3.96 0.20 -12.06
CA ASN A 97 -4.52 -1.12 -12.41
C ASN A 97 -3.58 -2.03 -13.22
N PRO A 98 -2.33 -2.24 -12.77
CA PRO A 98 -1.33 -2.98 -13.52
C PRO A 98 -1.53 -4.50 -13.38
N LEU A 99 -0.90 -5.28 -14.26
CA LEU A 99 -0.71 -6.71 -14.03
C LEU A 99 0.09 -6.94 -12.74
N GLN A 100 -0.23 -8.02 -12.00
CA GLN A 100 0.44 -8.34 -10.74
C GLN A 100 1.95 -8.57 -10.92
N GLU A 101 2.39 -9.16 -12.04
CA GLU A 101 3.81 -9.36 -12.33
C GLU A 101 4.53 -8.02 -12.55
N HIS A 102 3.91 -7.09 -13.28
CA HIS A 102 4.46 -5.75 -13.51
C HIS A 102 4.55 -4.96 -12.19
N HIS A 103 3.49 -5.03 -11.37
CA HIS A 103 3.49 -4.39 -10.07
C HIS A 103 4.56 -4.99 -9.13
N ALA A 104 4.70 -6.31 -9.11
CA ALA A 104 5.73 -6.99 -8.33
C ALA A 104 7.15 -6.55 -8.74
N ALA A 105 7.41 -6.47 -10.05
CA ALA A 105 8.68 -6.01 -10.59
C ALA A 105 8.99 -4.56 -10.15
N ASN A 106 7.99 -3.66 -10.23
CA ASN A 106 8.15 -2.27 -9.81
C ASN A 106 8.52 -2.11 -8.33
N PHE A 107 8.12 -3.05 -7.47
CA PHE A 107 8.42 -3.04 -6.04
C PHE A 107 9.56 -4.00 -5.65
N GLY A 108 10.22 -4.63 -6.62
CA GLY A 108 11.33 -5.57 -6.36
C GLY A 108 10.91 -6.79 -5.53
N ILE A 109 9.69 -7.27 -5.71
CA ILE A 109 9.14 -8.46 -5.04
C ILE A 109 8.70 -9.52 -6.04
N THR A 110 8.47 -10.74 -5.57
CA THR A 110 7.92 -11.81 -6.41
C THR A 110 6.42 -11.61 -6.63
N GLN A 111 5.89 -12.07 -7.77
CA GLN A 111 4.47 -11.98 -8.09
C GLN A 111 3.56 -12.66 -7.04
N PRO A 112 3.86 -13.87 -6.51
CA PRO A 112 3.08 -14.46 -5.42
C PRO A 112 3.02 -13.57 -4.16
N LYS A 113 4.13 -12.88 -3.84
CA LYS A 113 4.19 -11.96 -2.69
C LYS A 113 3.38 -10.70 -2.93
N ALA A 114 3.44 -10.12 -4.14
CA ALA A 114 2.60 -8.99 -4.51
C ALA A 114 1.11 -9.36 -4.43
N ASN A 115 0.74 -10.52 -4.95
CA ASN A 115 -0.62 -11.05 -4.90
C ASN A 115 -1.13 -11.24 -3.46
N MET A 116 -0.27 -11.75 -2.55
CA MET A 116 -0.57 -11.81 -1.12
C MET A 116 -0.83 -10.42 -0.51
N TYR A 117 0.06 -9.46 -0.77
CA TYR A 117 -0.11 -8.08 -0.29
C TYR A 117 -1.36 -7.40 -0.84
N ILE A 118 -1.66 -7.56 -2.12
CA ILE A 118 -2.88 -7.00 -2.75
C ILE A 118 -4.13 -7.56 -2.06
N ARG A 119 -4.23 -8.89 -1.90
CA ARG A 119 -5.37 -9.52 -1.23
C ARG A 119 -5.55 -9.05 0.21
N LEU A 120 -4.45 -8.79 0.91
CA LEU A 120 -4.49 -8.32 2.29
C LEU A 120 -4.83 -6.83 2.39
N PHE A 121 -4.19 -5.98 1.61
CA PHE A 121 -4.26 -4.53 1.79
C PHE A 121 -5.54 -3.92 1.22
N ILE A 122 -6.13 -4.48 0.15
CA ILE A 122 -7.41 -4.00 -0.38
C ILE A 122 -8.50 -3.94 0.70
N PRO A 123 -8.86 -5.04 1.39
CA PRO A 123 -9.94 -5.01 2.37
C PRO A 123 -9.63 -4.10 3.57
N LEU A 124 -8.35 -3.99 3.98
CA LEU A 124 -7.94 -3.09 5.04
C LEU A 124 -8.08 -1.62 4.63
N LEU A 125 -7.69 -1.27 3.42
CA LEU A 125 -7.86 0.07 2.87
C LEU A 125 -9.35 0.41 2.71
N GLN A 126 -10.17 -0.52 2.19
CA GLN A 126 -11.62 -0.32 2.11
C GLN A 126 -12.26 -0.10 3.48
N LYS A 127 -11.84 -0.86 4.51
CA LYS A 127 -12.31 -0.68 5.88
C LYS A 127 -11.90 0.69 6.44
N THR A 128 -10.67 1.11 6.17
CA THR A 128 -10.14 2.44 6.54
C THR A 128 -10.99 3.54 5.92
N LEU A 129 -11.19 3.52 4.61
CA LEU A 129 -11.99 4.52 3.89
C LEU A 129 -13.46 4.54 4.34
N LYS A 130 -14.04 3.36 4.63
CA LYS A 130 -15.40 3.27 5.17
C LYS A 130 -15.51 3.89 6.57
N ARG A 131 -14.50 3.68 7.43
CA ARG A 131 -14.42 4.32 8.75
C ARG A 131 -14.33 5.83 8.62
N LEU A 132 -13.45 6.33 7.74
CA LEU A 132 -13.31 7.77 7.46
C LEU A 132 -14.58 8.40 6.89
N GLY A 133 -15.27 7.73 5.95
CA GLY A 133 -16.53 8.23 5.40
C GLY A 133 -17.66 8.30 6.44
N LYS A 134 -17.77 7.30 7.33
CA LYS A 134 -18.69 7.37 8.49
C LYS A 134 -18.32 8.52 9.42
N ASN A 135 -17.03 8.81 9.52
CA ASN A 135 -16.54 9.84 10.40
C ASN A 135 -16.90 11.26 9.94
N GLN A 136 -16.80 11.51 8.64
CA GLN A 136 -17.22 12.77 8.05
C GLN A 136 -18.73 13.03 8.16
N THR A 137 -19.55 11.96 8.16
CA THR A 137 -21.00 12.10 8.34
C THR A 137 -21.43 12.50 9.75
N TYR A 138 -20.66 12.18 10.80
CA TYR A 138 -20.98 12.66 12.16
C TYR A 138 -20.53 14.11 12.41
N GLU A 139 -19.45 14.57 11.76
CA GLU A 139 -18.92 15.95 11.87
C GLU A 139 -19.90 16.98 11.26
N THR A 140 -20.58 16.59 10.17
CA THR A 140 -21.53 17.45 9.43
C THR A 140 -22.92 17.48 10.06
N THR A 141 -23.39 16.38 10.66
CA THR A 141 -24.66 16.36 11.41
C THR A 141 -24.55 17.06 12.78
N GLY A 142 -23.35 17.18 13.35
CA GLY A 142 -23.11 17.87 14.63
C GLY A 142 -23.11 19.41 14.56
N ARG A 143 -22.97 20.02 13.37
CA ARG A 143 -22.97 21.48 13.20
C ARG A 143 -24.34 22.11 12.95
N SER A 144 -25.38 21.33 12.69
CA SER A 144 -26.76 21.81 12.50
C SER A 144 -27.58 21.83 13.81
N LYS A 145 -27.00 22.36 14.89
CA LYS A 145 -27.75 22.68 16.13
C LYS A 145 -27.49 24.10 16.65
N PHE A 146 -26.87 24.94 15.84
CA PHE A 146 -26.66 26.36 16.15
C PHE A 146 -27.15 27.26 15.02
N LEU A 147 -28.35 26.99 14.50
CA LEU A 147 -29.15 27.95 13.75
C LEU A 147 -30.63 27.61 13.99
N ASN A 148 -31.16 28.15 15.08
CA ASN A 148 -32.53 28.63 15.26
C ASN A 148 -32.54 29.51 16.51
#